data_AF-A0A1A8MWW8-F1
#
_entry.id   AF-A0A1A8MWW8-F1
#
_cell.length_a   1.000
_cell.length_b   1.000
_cell.length_c   1.000
_cell.angle_alpha   90.00
_cell.angle_beta   90.00
_cell.angle_gamma   90.00
#
_symmetry.space_group_name_H-M   'P 1'
#
loop_
_entity.id
_entity.type
_entity.pdbx_description
1 polymer ?
#
loop_
_entity_poly.entity_id
_entity_poly.type
_entity_poly.pdbx_seq_one_letter_code
_entity_poly.pdbx_strand_id
1 'polypeptide(L)'
;VLRGLGKLQYLYLQANLIETVTPNAFWECPNIENIDLSINRIQQLDGSTFTSLTKLTTCELYTNPFNCSCELLGFVKWFSSFPNRT
;
A
#
# COMPACT_ATOMS: atom_id res chain seq x y z
N VAL A 1 -4.06 -10.48 -4.84
CA VAL A 1 -4.21 -10.88 -3.42
C VAL A 1 -3.14 -11.89 -3.09
N LEU A 2 -2.33 -11.62 -2.05
CA LEU A 2 -1.30 -12.53 -1.55
C LEU A 2 -1.90 -13.41 -0.43
N ARG A 3 -1.75 -14.73 -0.53
CA ARG A 3 -2.34 -15.70 0.42
C ARG A 3 -1.27 -16.56 1.07
N GLY A 4 -1.47 -16.92 2.34
CA GLY A 4 -0.59 -17.82 3.09
C GLY A 4 0.80 -17.27 3.41
N LEU A 5 1.07 -15.99 3.12
CA LEU A 5 2.38 -15.35 3.32
C LEU A 5 2.51 -14.72 4.71
N GLY A 6 2.08 -15.45 5.75
CA GLY A 6 2.04 -14.94 7.13
C GLY A 6 3.40 -14.59 7.72
N LYS A 7 4.51 -15.02 7.11
CA LYS A 7 5.89 -14.68 7.53
C LYS A 7 6.54 -13.57 6.70
N LEU A 8 5.87 -13.05 5.68
CA LEU A 8 6.43 -12.03 4.80
C LEU A 8 6.62 -10.72 5.57
N GLN A 9 7.84 -10.16 5.50
CA GLN A 9 8.21 -8.90 6.14
C GLN A 9 8.49 -7.79 5.13
N TYR A 10 9.09 -8.12 4.00
CA TYR A 10 9.49 -7.16 2.97
C TYR A 10 8.83 -7.51 1.65
N LEU A 11 8.15 -6.55 1.05
CA LEU A 11 7.50 -6.69 -0.25
C LEU A 11 7.93 -5.55 -1.18
N TYR A 12 8.70 -5.91 -2.21
CA TYR A 12 9.23 -5.00 -3.21
C TYR A 12 8.55 -5.26 -4.55
N LEU A 13 7.74 -4.29 -5.00
CA LEU A 13 6.97 -4.35 -6.25
C LEU A 13 7.18 -3.07 -7.08
N GLN A 14 8.23 -2.30 -6.80
CA GLN A 14 8.55 -1.09 -7.53
C GLN A 14 8.91 -1.32 -8.99
N ALA A 15 8.74 -0.28 -9.80
CA ALA A 15 9.06 -0.29 -11.23
C ALA A 15 8.30 -1.39 -12.01
N ASN A 16 7.04 -1.60 -11.65
CA ASN A 16 6.11 -2.47 -12.36
C ASN A 16 4.99 -1.66 -13.03
N LEU A 17 4.01 -2.36 -13.60
CA LEU A 17 2.85 -1.76 -14.28
C LEU A 17 1.56 -1.94 -13.47
N ILE A 18 1.66 -1.96 -12.14
CA ILE A 18 0.49 -2.21 -11.27
C ILE A 18 -0.45 -1.01 -11.34
N GLU A 19 -1.69 -1.24 -11.77
CA GLU A 19 -2.73 -0.21 -11.86
C GLU A 19 -3.72 -0.29 -10.69
N THR A 20 -3.93 -1.48 -10.14
CA THR A 20 -4.93 -1.73 -9.08
C THR A 20 -4.35 -2.57 -7.96
N VAL A 21 -4.55 -2.09 -6.73
CA VAL A 21 -4.31 -2.86 -5.51
C VAL A 21 -5.66 -2.99 -4.81
N THR A 22 -6.13 -4.23 -4.62
CA THR A 22 -7.43 -4.47 -3.99
C THR A 22 -7.35 -4.22 -2.48
N PRO A 23 -8.45 -3.80 -1.82
CA PRO A 23 -8.45 -3.52 -0.37
C PRO A 23 -8.01 -4.70 0.52
N ASN A 24 -8.10 -5.93 0.02
CA ASN A 24 -7.67 -7.13 0.72
C ASN A 24 -6.34 -7.70 0.20
N ALA A 25 -5.56 -6.94 -0.57
CA ALA A 25 -4.36 -7.45 -1.23
C ALA A 25 -3.36 -8.08 -0.25
N PHE A 26 -3.26 -7.54 0.98
CA PHE A 26 -2.26 -7.89 1.99
C PHE A 26 -2.83 -8.51 3.27
N TRP A 27 -4.12 -8.88 3.30
CA TRP A 27 -4.81 -9.26 4.54
C TRP A 27 -4.24 -10.51 5.26
N GLU A 28 -3.61 -11.44 4.52
CA GLU A 28 -2.93 -12.62 5.08
C GLU A 28 -1.42 -12.40 5.33
N CYS A 29 -0.96 -11.15 5.25
CA CYS A 29 0.45 -10.79 5.42
C CYS A 29 0.65 -9.79 6.59
N PRO A 30 0.16 -10.09 7.82
CA PRO A 30 0.15 -9.14 8.93
C PRO A 30 1.54 -8.73 9.44
N ASN A 31 2.58 -9.47 9.04
CA ASN A 31 3.95 -9.24 9.46
C ASN A 31 4.77 -8.35 8.51
N ILE A 32 4.16 -7.78 7.46
CA ILE A 32 4.87 -6.88 6.56
C ILE A 32 5.30 -5.61 7.32
N GLU A 33 6.57 -5.29 7.20
CA GLU A 33 7.24 -4.11 7.76
C GLU A 33 7.51 -3.06 6.67
N ASN A 34 7.84 -3.50 5.45
CA ASN A 34 8.15 -2.62 4.33
C ASN A 34 7.36 -3.03 3.08
N ILE A 35 6.68 -2.06 2.49
CA ILE A 35 6.06 -2.18 1.16
C ILE A 35 6.63 -1.09 0.27
N ASP A 36 7.17 -1.51 -0.88
CA ASP A 36 7.52 -0.60 -1.96
C ASP A 36 6.62 -0.88 -3.18
N LEU A 37 5.74 0.07 -3.47
CA LEU A 37 4.85 0.12 -4.62
C LEU A 37 5.17 1.33 -5.51
N SER A 38 6.33 1.95 -5.33
CA SER A 38 6.76 3.11 -6.09
C SER A 38 6.93 2.79 -7.58
N ILE A 39 6.88 3.82 -8.43
CA ILE A 39 7.10 3.67 -9.88
C ILE A 39 6.14 2.62 -10.47
N ASN A 40 4.84 2.79 -10.20
CA ASN A 40 3.76 1.97 -10.76
C ASN A 40 2.73 2.89 -11.44
N ARG A 41 1.53 2.38 -11.72
CA ARG A 41 0.45 3.10 -12.40
C ARG A 41 -0.79 3.25 -11.54
N ILE A 42 -0.61 3.23 -10.22
CA ILE A 42 -1.70 3.26 -9.26
C ILE A 42 -2.30 4.67 -9.24
N GLN A 43 -3.58 4.77 -9.61
CA GLN A 43 -4.31 6.04 -9.58
C GLN A 43 -5.11 6.22 -8.29
N GLN A 44 -5.48 5.12 -7.64
CA GLN A 44 -6.28 5.10 -6.43
C GLN A 44 -5.83 4.00 -5.49
N LEU A 45 -5.92 4.26 -4.19
CA LEU A 45 -5.79 3.28 -3.13
C LEU A 45 -6.92 3.48 -2.14
N ASP A 46 -7.34 2.38 -1.52
CA ASP A 46 -8.24 2.43 -0.38
C ASP A 46 -7.40 2.44 0.91
N GLY A 47 -7.74 3.30 1.87
CA GLY A 47 -7.06 3.33 3.17
C GLY A 47 -7.16 2.00 3.94
N SER A 48 -8.20 1.21 3.68
CA SER A 48 -8.37 -0.12 4.28
C SER A 48 -7.35 -1.16 3.79
N THR A 49 -6.69 -0.90 2.64
CA THR A 49 -5.68 -1.79 2.05
C THR A 49 -4.57 -2.17 3.03
N PHE A 50 -4.22 -1.25 3.93
CA PHE A 50 -3.11 -1.41 4.86
C PHE A 50 -3.56 -1.66 6.31
N THR A 51 -4.87 -1.75 6.60
CA THR A 51 -5.38 -1.87 7.98
C THR A 51 -4.93 -3.14 8.70
N SER A 52 -4.68 -4.23 7.97
CA SER A 52 -4.18 -5.50 8.54
C SER A 52 -2.69 -5.49 8.87
N LEU A 53 -1.95 -4.48 8.39
CA LEU A 53 -0.48 -4.44 8.46
C LEU A 53 -0.03 -3.69 9.71
N THR A 54 -0.26 -4.30 10.87
CA THR A 54 0.02 -3.69 12.18
C THR A 54 1.51 -3.47 12.44
N LYS A 55 2.40 -4.10 11.66
CA LYS A 55 3.85 -3.95 11.72
C LYS A 55 4.44 -3.05 10.64
N LEU A 56 3.60 -2.45 9.79
CA LEU A 56 4.08 -1.64 8.68
C LEU A 56 4.82 -0.41 9.21
N THR A 57 6.10 -0.28 8.87
CA THR A 57 6.95 0.85 9.25
C THR A 57 7.45 1.64 8.06
N THR A 58 7.29 1.16 6.83
CA THR A 58 7.66 1.90 5.62
C THR A 58 6.70 1.55 4.49
N CYS A 59 6.17 2.59 3.83
CA CYS A 59 5.31 2.45 2.67
C CYS A 59 5.75 3.47 1.61
N GLU A 60 6.34 2.98 0.52
CA GLU A 60 6.82 3.80 -0.58
C GLU A 60 5.81 3.77 -1.73
N LEU A 61 5.33 4.96 -2.11
CA LEU A 61 4.27 5.12 -3.12
C LEU A 61 4.61 6.16 -4.20
N TYR A 62 5.81 6.75 -4.15
CA TYR A 62 6.24 7.80 -5.07
C TYR A 62 6.20 7.34 -6.54
N THR A 63 6.11 8.29 -7.47
CA THR A 63 6.02 8.02 -8.92
C THR A 63 4.84 7.09 -9.27
N ASN A 64 3.69 7.33 -8.65
CA ASN A 64 2.39 6.79 -9.08
C ASN A 64 1.48 7.95 -9.52
N PRO A 65 0.68 7.80 -10.59
CA PRO A 65 -0.19 8.84 -11.10
C PRO A 65 -1.49 8.97 -10.27
N PHE A 66 -1.36 9.22 -8.96
CA PHE A 66 -2.52 9.34 -8.07
C PHE A 66 -3.50 10.40 -8.56
N ASN A 67 -4.77 10.02 -8.71
CA ASN A 67 -5.86 10.92 -9.05
C ASN A 67 -6.35 11.62 -7.79
N CYS A 68 -6.01 12.90 -7.62
CA CYS A 68 -6.38 13.73 -6.48
C CYS A 68 -7.87 14.18 -6.53
N SER A 69 -8.79 13.21 -6.56
CA SER A 69 -10.23 13.42 -6.45
C SER A 69 -10.72 13.12 -5.02
N CYS A 70 -12.01 13.37 -4.75
CA CYS A 70 -12.63 13.04 -3.46
C CYS A 70 -12.59 11.54 -3.13
N GLU A 71 -12.44 10.67 -4.12
CA GLU A 71 -12.39 9.22 -3.92
C GLU A 71 -11.09 8.80 -3.22
N LEU A 72 -9.99 9.54 -3.43
CA LEU A 72 -8.71 9.29 -2.78
C LEU A 72 -8.68 9.72 -1.30
N LEU A 73 -9.69 10.48 -0.84
CA LEU A 73 -9.69 11.10 0.49
C LEU A 73 -9.54 10.09 1.63
N GLY A 74 -10.15 8.90 1.50
CA GLY A 74 -10.03 7.83 2.50
C GLY A 74 -8.58 7.39 2.69
N PHE A 75 -7.87 7.19 1.58
CA PHE A 75 -6.44 6.88 1.60
C PHE A 75 -5.60 8.04 2.11
N VAL A 76 -5.86 9.29 1.67
CA VAL A 76 -5.10 10.46 2.16
C VAL A 76 -5.22 10.63 3.67
N LYS A 77 -6.42 10.40 4.24
CA LYS A 77 -6.63 10.42 5.69
C LYS A 77 -5.79 9.36 6.39
N TRP A 78 -5.80 8.12 5.88
CA TRP A 78 -4.95 7.05 6.40
C TRP A 78 -3.47 7.41 6.31
N PHE A 79 -3.02 7.84 5.13
CA PHE A 79 -1.63 8.18 4.85
C PHE A 79 -1.13 9.35 5.73
N SER A 80 -1.99 10.33 6.01
CA SER A 80 -1.66 11.44 6.91
C SER A 80 -1.44 11.00 8.36
N SER A 81 -2.12 9.94 8.79
CA SER A 81 -1.93 9.32 10.12
C SER A 81 -0.74 8.38 10.20
N PHE A 82 -0.18 7.97 9.06
CA PHE A 82 0.94 7.04 8.99
C PHE A 82 2.28 7.78 9.22
N PRO A 83 3.07 7.40 10.25
CA PRO A 83 4.22 8.18 10.70
C PRO A 83 5.46 8.10 9.79
N ASN A 84 5.63 7.03 9.02
CA ASN A 84 6.85 6.76 8.23
C ASN A 84 6.57 6.64 6.73
N ARG A 85 6.04 7.72 6.15
CA ARG A 85 5.69 7.81 4.73
C ARG A 85 6.80 8.50 3.92
N THR A 86 7.13 7.95 2.75
CA THR A 86 8.05 8.54 1.76
C THR A 86 7.51 8.41 0.34
#